data_AF-A0A1X1ERG3-F1
#
_entry.id   AF-A0A1X1ERG3-F1
#
_cell.length_a   1.000
_cell.length_b   1.000
_cell.length_c   1.000
_cell.angle_alpha   90.00
_cell.angle_beta   90.00
_cell.angle_gamma   90.00
#
_symmetry.space_group_name_H-M   'P 1'
#
loop_
_entity.id
_entity.type
_entity.pdbx_description
1 polymer ?
#
loop_
_entity_poly.entity_id
_entity_poly.type
_entity_poly.pdbx_seq_one_letter_code
_entity_poly.pdbx_strand_id
1 'polypeptide(L)'
;MPSKNLSEELFKPRFKHPETSSLVRREHHQPIQVHNALEGDTQHCWYRMLNKLLWTWRGLSPQEISEVLARIAICNLEHTSDSLLDTVIGYRGGNWNFEWTKQAGMWQQEAMQCENPDQAGQHWLHAANLYSLAAYPYIKGDELADQAQVLANHAYEEATQRLAGELKTLTFPISGGSPVTGFLHMPAQAQAPYPTVMLCGGLDSLQIDHYRLFHDYLAPRGIAMLTLDMPSVGLSSKWTLNQDTSQLHQQVLRELSNVPWIDHTRVGLFGYRFGANVATRLAYLEVPRLRAVATLGAMVHGVFVDEQRQDQLPDMYMDMLASRLGMLSTPDSNLRTELNRYSLKVQGLLGRRTPIPMLAAYWNNDLFSPEEDARMIVNSSAQGKALLIPAAPVFSSFDKALNQICDWLAKQLKD
;
A
#
# COMPACT_ATOMS: atom_id res chain seq x y z
N MET A 1 16.05 -14.08 46.78
CA MET A 1 15.34 -13.94 45.49
C MET A 1 14.41 -15.13 45.35
N PRO A 2 13.11 -14.96 45.12
CA PRO A 2 12.22 -16.11 44.94
C PRO A 2 12.60 -16.82 43.64
N SER A 3 12.86 -18.13 43.73
CA SER A 3 13.15 -18.97 42.57
C SER A 3 11.96 -18.95 41.62
N LYS A 4 12.17 -18.55 40.36
CA LYS A 4 11.14 -18.64 39.33
C LYS A 4 10.59 -20.06 39.27
N ASN A 5 9.26 -20.19 39.34
CA ASN A 5 8.57 -21.47 39.38
C ASN A 5 8.64 -22.14 37.99
N LEU A 6 9.44 -23.20 37.84
CA LEU A 6 9.66 -23.91 36.56
C LEU A 6 8.36 -24.36 35.89
N SER A 7 7.33 -24.66 36.68
CA SER A 7 6.01 -25.05 36.19
C SER A 7 5.30 -23.92 35.43
N GLU A 8 5.47 -22.66 35.83
CA GLU A 8 4.88 -21.52 35.11
C GLU A 8 5.55 -21.26 33.75
N GLU A 9 6.84 -21.61 33.59
CA GLU A 9 7.55 -21.53 32.31
C GLU A 9 7.18 -22.69 31.37
N LEU A 10 7.00 -23.90 31.91
CA LEU A 10 6.65 -25.10 31.15
C LEU A 10 5.21 -25.08 30.61
N PHE A 11 4.28 -24.44 31.33
CA PHE A 11 2.86 -24.37 30.94
C PHE A 11 2.43 -23.01 30.36
N LYS A 12 3.36 -22.07 30.14
CA LYS A 12 3.05 -20.87 29.33
C LYS A 12 2.64 -21.35 27.92
N PRO A 13 1.46 -20.95 27.41
CA PRO A 13 1.08 -21.29 26.06
C PRO A 13 2.14 -20.73 25.11
N ARG A 14 2.93 -21.61 24.51
CA ARG A 14 3.83 -21.25 23.41
C ARG A 14 2.98 -21.22 22.16
N PHE A 15 2.38 -20.06 21.88
CA PHE A 15 1.79 -19.82 20.58
C PHE A 15 2.93 -19.86 19.55
N LYS A 16 2.98 -20.94 18.78
CA LYS A 16 3.82 -21.01 17.58
C LYS A 16 3.07 -20.27 16.48
N HIS A 17 3.26 -18.97 16.41
CA HIS A 17 2.82 -18.21 15.25
C HIS A 17 3.69 -18.66 14.05
N PRO A 18 3.09 -19.11 12.94
CA PRO A 18 3.85 -19.39 11.73
C PRO A 18 4.58 -18.11 11.28
N GLU A 19 5.82 -18.24 10.86
CA GLU A 19 6.57 -17.10 10.36
C GLU A 19 6.13 -16.75 8.93
N THR A 20 6.13 -15.46 8.60
CA THR A 20 5.52 -14.89 7.39
C THR A 20 5.90 -15.62 6.10
N SER A 21 7.18 -15.92 5.89
CA SER A 21 7.66 -16.57 4.65
C SER A 21 7.17 -18.02 4.47
N SER A 22 6.60 -18.62 5.52
CA SER A 22 6.04 -19.99 5.48
C SER A 22 4.53 -20.05 5.19
N LEU A 23 3.86 -18.89 5.17
CA LEU A 23 2.40 -18.83 5.06
C LEU A 23 1.87 -19.15 3.65
N VAL A 24 2.68 -18.88 2.64
CA VAL A 24 2.38 -19.22 1.24
C VAL A 24 3.26 -20.39 0.83
N ARG A 25 2.64 -21.44 0.31
CA ARG A 25 3.32 -22.66 -0.13
C ARG A 25 3.46 -22.63 -1.64
N ARG A 26 4.56 -22.06 -2.11
CA ARG A 26 4.98 -21.99 -3.51
C ARG A 26 6.40 -22.53 -3.66
N GLU A 27 6.79 -22.84 -4.90
CA GLU A 27 8.19 -23.11 -5.21
C GLU A 27 8.94 -21.77 -5.24
N HIS A 28 9.91 -21.61 -4.35
CA HIS A 28 10.76 -20.41 -4.28
C HIS A 28 11.91 -20.53 -5.28
N HIS A 29 12.16 -19.43 -5.99
CA HIS A 29 13.16 -19.37 -7.05
C HIS A 29 14.42 -18.67 -6.55
N GLN A 30 15.51 -18.76 -7.33
CA GLN A 30 16.73 -18.03 -6.98
C GLN A 30 16.45 -16.52 -7.03
N PRO A 31 16.85 -15.75 -6.00
CA PRO A 31 16.53 -14.33 -5.93
C PRO A 31 17.21 -13.58 -7.07
N ILE A 32 16.41 -12.88 -7.89
CA ILE A 32 16.90 -11.97 -8.93
C ILE A 32 17.06 -10.58 -8.31
N GLN A 33 18.17 -9.92 -8.63
CA GLN A 33 18.40 -8.56 -8.17
C GLN A 33 17.42 -7.59 -8.87
N VAL A 34 16.46 -7.09 -8.12
CA VAL A 34 15.47 -6.11 -8.56
C VAL A 34 15.68 -4.81 -7.81
N HIS A 35 15.64 -3.71 -8.55
CA HIS A 35 15.66 -2.35 -8.03
C HIS A 35 14.41 -1.63 -8.49
N ASN A 36 13.56 -1.20 -7.54
CA ASN A 36 12.33 -0.50 -7.87
C ASN A 36 12.08 0.67 -6.92
N ALA A 37 11.64 1.81 -7.47
CA ALA A 37 11.31 2.98 -6.68
C ALA A 37 10.10 2.75 -5.76
N LEU A 38 9.17 1.86 -6.11
CA LEU A 38 7.88 1.69 -5.44
C LEU A 38 7.75 0.39 -4.63
N GLU A 39 8.41 -0.71 -5.02
CA GLU A 39 8.50 -1.95 -4.23
C GLU A 39 9.79 -2.06 -3.42
N GLY A 40 10.79 -1.23 -3.71
CA GLY A 40 12.10 -1.28 -3.09
C GLY A 40 13.06 -2.25 -3.79
N ASP A 41 14.09 -2.65 -3.05
CA ASP A 41 15.16 -3.47 -3.56
C ASP A 41 15.09 -4.89 -3.00
N THR A 42 15.39 -5.88 -3.81
CA THR A 42 15.79 -7.19 -3.28
C THR A 42 17.16 -7.04 -2.63
N GLN A 43 17.30 -7.50 -1.39
CA GLN A 43 18.59 -7.52 -0.69
C GLN A 43 19.02 -8.97 -0.46
N HIS A 44 20.32 -9.23 -0.60
CA HIS A 44 20.86 -10.57 -0.38
C HIS A 44 20.51 -11.09 1.02
N CYS A 45 20.03 -12.33 1.09
CA CYS A 45 19.55 -12.98 2.32
C CYS A 45 18.31 -12.32 2.96
N TRP A 46 17.46 -11.61 2.21
CA TRP A 46 16.17 -11.13 2.72
C TRP A 46 15.02 -11.77 1.94
N TYR A 47 13.98 -12.20 2.66
CA TYR A 47 12.69 -12.57 2.07
C TYR A 47 11.99 -11.31 1.58
N ARG A 48 11.82 -10.32 2.46
CA ARG A 48 11.17 -9.05 2.15
C ARG A 48 11.98 -8.19 1.19
N MET A 49 11.29 -7.53 0.26
CA MET A 49 11.85 -6.40 -0.47
C MET A 49 11.99 -5.21 0.49
N LEU A 50 13.12 -4.51 0.43
CA LEU A 50 13.42 -3.41 1.34
C LEU A 50 13.26 -2.08 0.64
N ASN A 51 12.17 -1.37 0.94
CA ASN A 51 11.86 -0.09 0.32
C ASN A 51 12.28 1.11 1.18
N LYS A 52 13.58 1.22 1.43
CA LYS A 52 14.16 2.30 2.25
C LYS A 52 13.78 3.69 1.71
N LEU A 53 13.63 3.83 0.39
CA LEU A 53 13.15 5.05 -0.26
C LEU A 53 11.76 5.45 0.24
N LEU A 54 10.74 4.59 0.06
CA LEU A 54 9.38 4.92 0.47
C LEU A 54 9.24 5.00 1.98
N TRP A 55 9.94 4.16 2.74
CA TRP A 55 9.86 4.20 4.20
C TRP A 55 10.38 5.54 4.71
N THR A 56 11.48 6.05 4.14
CA THR A 56 11.96 7.39 4.44
C THR A 56 11.06 8.48 3.92
N TRP A 57 10.51 8.32 2.71
CA TRP A 57 9.53 9.26 2.20
C TRP A 57 8.28 9.31 3.09
N ARG A 58 7.83 8.20 3.70
CA ARG A 58 6.68 8.20 4.63
C ARG A 58 6.96 8.90 5.96
N GLY A 59 8.23 9.08 6.33
CA GLY A 59 8.64 9.83 7.53
C GLY A 59 9.72 9.16 8.37
N LEU A 60 10.13 7.93 8.06
CA LEU A 60 11.11 7.21 8.87
C LEU A 60 12.55 7.65 8.58
N SER A 61 13.38 7.79 9.61
CA SER A 61 14.78 8.17 9.37
C SER A 61 15.57 6.99 8.77
N PRO A 62 16.48 7.24 7.80
CA PRO A 62 17.35 6.18 7.27
C PRO A 62 18.20 5.50 8.35
N GLN A 63 18.59 6.25 9.39
CA GLN A 63 19.32 5.72 10.53
C GLN A 63 18.48 4.68 11.27
N GLU A 64 17.26 5.04 11.67
CA GLU A 64 16.40 4.14 12.43
C GLU A 64 16.02 2.89 11.63
N ILE A 65 15.71 3.04 10.34
CA ILE A 65 15.49 1.89 9.45
C ILE A 65 16.71 0.96 9.50
N SER A 66 17.91 1.51 9.43
CA SER A 66 19.14 0.72 9.46
C SER A 66 19.38 0.04 10.81
N GLU A 67 19.04 0.71 11.93
CA GLU A 67 19.15 0.16 13.27
C GLU A 67 18.20 -1.03 13.48
N VAL A 68 16.94 -0.92 13.04
CA VAL A 68 15.97 -2.03 13.14
C VAL A 68 16.42 -3.21 12.26
N LEU A 69 16.78 -2.94 11.00
CA LEU A 69 17.26 -3.98 10.07
C LEU A 69 18.53 -4.66 10.60
N ALA A 70 19.43 -3.92 11.25
CA ALA A 70 20.62 -4.51 11.86
C ALA A 70 20.28 -5.47 13.00
N ARG A 71 19.31 -5.14 13.87
CA ARG A 71 18.86 -6.04 14.95
C ARG A 71 18.26 -7.35 14.41
N ILE A 72 17.54 -7.27 13.30
CA ILE A 72 17.02 -8.44 12.58
C ILE A 72 18.21 -9.25 12.04
N ALA A 73 19.09 -8.61 11.28
CA ALA A 73 20.18 -9.28 10.55
C ALA A 73 21.22 -9.98 11.43
N ILE A 74 21.48 -9.50 12.65
CA ILE A 74 22.47 -10.11 13.55
C ILE A 74 21.91 -11.25 14.41
N CYS A 75 20.60 -11.54 14.29
CA CYS A 75 19.97 -12.55 15.10
C CYS A 75 20.42 -13.96 14.67
N ASN A 76 20.83 -14.77 15.63
CA ASN A 76 21.26 -16.16 15.40
C ASN A 76 20.24 -17.18 15.93
N LEU A 77 18.99 -16.76 16.17
CA LEU A 77 17.91 -17.67 16.54
C LEU A 77 17.45 -18.47 15.32
N GLU A 78 16.59 -19.45 15.57
CA GLU A 78 16.03 -20.31 14.52
C GLU A 78 15.23 -19.51 13.49
N HIS A 79 15.50 -19.75 12.20
CA HIS A 79 14.83 -19.15 11.05
C HIS A 79 13.99 -20.19 10.32
N THR A 80 12.94 -19.76 9.60
CA THR A 80 12.22 -20.62 8.64
C THR A 80 13.15 -21.08 7.53
N SER A 81 13.99 -20.16 7.05
CA SER A 81 15.08 -20.45 6.12
C SER A 81 16.39 -19.87 6.66
N ASP A 82 17.37 -20.74 6.90
CA ASP A 82 18.69 -20.32 7.39
C ASP A 82 19.42 -19.34 6.44
N SER A 83 18.97 -19.23 5.18
CA SER A 83 19.53 -18.29 4.20
C SER A 83 18.86 -16.91 4.22
N LEU A 84 17.77 -16.72 4.99
CA LEU A 84 16.95 -15.51 4.98
C LEU A 84 16.87 -14.88 6.38
N LEU A 85 17.51 -13.72 6.54
CA LEU A 85 17.75 -13.00 7.79
C LEU A 85 16.46 -12.53 8.50
N ASP A 86 15.41 -12.20 7.75
CA ASP A 86 14.16 -11.68 8.32
C ASP A 86 13.11 -12.75 8.63
N THR A 87 13.52 -14.02 8.64
CA THR A 87 12.64 -15.18 8.84
C THR A 87 12.80 -15.84 10.22
N VAL A 88 13.29 -15.10 11.22
CA VAL A 88 13.37 -15.59 12.61
C VAL A 88 11.99 -16.02 13.11
N ILE A 89 11.89 -17.26 13.58
CA ILE A 89 10.61 -17.87 13.97
C ILE A 89 10.12 -17.32 15.31
N GLY A 90 8.84 -16.97 15.39
CA GLY A 90 8.14 -16.57 16.62
C GLY A 90 8.34 -15.11 17.03
N TYR A 91 7.47 -14.62 17.91
CA TYR A 91 7.47 -13.22 18.36
C TYR A 91 8.53 -12.97 19.45
N ARG A 92 9.77 -12.73 19.02
CA ARG A 92 10.94 -12.52 19.89
C ARG A 92 12.01 -11.66 19.18
N GLY A 93 13.06 -11.30 19.91
CA GLY A 93 14.18 -10.53 19.36
C GLY A 93 14.72 -11.11 18.05
N GLY A 94 14.93 -10.25 17.06
CA GLY A 94 15.33 -10.58 15.70
C GLY A 94 14.19 -10.90 14.74
N ASN A 95 12.98 -11.23 15.21
CA ASN A 95 11.82 -11.36 14.32
C ASN A 95 11.42 -10.01 13.73
N TRP A 96 11.09 -9.97 12.44
CA TRP A 96 10.69 -8.76 11.71
C TRP A 96 9.61 -7.98 12.46
N ASN A 97 8.48 -8.64 12.72
CA ASN A 97 7.33 -8.00 13.34
C ASN A 97 7.68 -7.50 14.74
N PHE A 98 8.41 -8.30 15.53
CA PHE A 98 8.84 -7.92 16.88
C PHE A 98 9.73 -6.67 16.88
N GLU A 99 10.76 -6.62 16.04
CA GLU A 99 11.74 -5.53 16.05
C GLU A 99 11.14 -4.19 15.60
N TRP A 100 10.27 -4.21 14.58
CA TRP A 100 9.54 -3.03 14.13
C TRP A 100 8.47 -2.58 15.14
N THR A 101 7.69 -3.51 15.70
CA THR A 101 6.67 -3.21 16.74
C THR A 101 7.32 -2.64 18.00
N LYS A 102 8.48 -3.18 18.40
CA LYS A 102 9.25 -2.66 19.52
C LYS A 102 9.73 -1.23 19.27
N GLN A 103 10.24 -0.94 18.08
CA GLN A 103 10.65 0.41 17.70
C GLN A 103 9.46 1.38 17.70
N ALA A 104 8.33 0.96 17.14
CA ALA A 104 7.08 1.74 17.16
C ALA A 104 6.60 2.04 18.58
N GLY A 105 6.71 1.06 19.48
CA GLY A 105 6.33 1.21 20.89
C GLY A 105 7.12 2.29 21.63
N MET A 106 8.38 2.53 21.25
CA MET A 106 9.18 3.64 21.81
C MET A 106 8.59 4.99 21.42
N TRP A 107 8.27 5.19 20.14
CA TRP A 107 7.64 6.43 19.66
C TRP A 107 6.24 6.64 20.20
N GLN A 108 5.46 5.57 20.36
CA GLN A 108 4.17 5.64 21.03
C GLN A 108 4.31 6.13 22.48
N GLN A 109 5.32 5.65 23.22
CA GLN A 109 5.58 6.13 24.58
C GLN A 109 5.98 7.61 24.60
N GLU A 110 6.86 8.02 23.68
CA GLU A 110 7.23 9.44 23.53
C GLU A 110 6.02 10.31 23.17
N ALA A 111 5.13 9.83 22.31
CA ALA A 111 3.90 10.53 21.95
C ALA A 111 2.96 10.71 23.16
N MET A 112 2.82 9.69 24.01
CA MET A 112 2.00 9.75 25.22
C MET A 112 2.56 10.68 26.30
N GLN A 113 3.88 10.88 26.32
CA GLN A 113 4.57 11.74 27.29
C GLN A 113 4.79 13.17 26.77
N CYS A 114 4.51 13.42 25.49
CA CYS A 114 4.71 14.73 24.87
C CYS A 114 3.54 15.66 25.19
N GLU A 115 3.83 16.80 25.82
CA GLU A 115 2.83 17.81 26.17
C GLU A 115 2.39 18.66 24.97
N ASN A 116 3.26 18.83 23.96
CA ASN A 116 2.95 19.58 22.75
C ASN A 116 2.08 18.73 21.81
N PRO A 117 0.83 19.13 21.50
CA PRO A 117 -0.07 18.32 20.69
C PRO A 117 0.47 18.02 19.29
N ASP A 118 1.01 19.02 18.59
CA ASP A 118 1.53 18.84 17.22
C ASP A 118 2.70 17.85 17.21
N GLN A 119 3.63 18.00 18.15
CA GLN A 119 4.78 17.10 18.29
C GLN A 119 4.33 15.68 18.69
N ALA A 120 3.38 15.55 19.62
CA ALA A 120 2.77 14.26 19.96
C ALA A 120 2.12 13.61 18.73
N GLY A 121 1.43 14.40 17.90
CA GLY A 121 0.86 13.94 16.63
C GLY A 121 1.91 13.41 15.66
N GLN A 122 3.06 14.07 15.55
CA GLN A 122 4.18 13.60 14.72
C GLN A 122 4.77 12.29 15.27
N HIS A 123 4.97 12.16 16.58
CA HIS A 123 5.45 10.92 17.20
C HIS A 123 4.46 9.76 16.99
N TRP A 124 3.15 10.03 17.11
CA TRP A 124 2.11 9.03 16.80
C TRP A 124 2.12 8.61 15.33
N LEU A 125 2.28 9.55 14.40
CA LEU A 125 2.38 9.24 12.97
C LEU A 125 3.62 8.39 12.68
N HIS A 126 4.74 8.71 13.34
CA HIS A 126 5.97 7.94 13.24
C HIS A 126 5.80 6.51 13.76
N ALA A 127 5.13 6.34 14.92
CA ALA A 127 4.76 5.03 15.45
C ALA A 127 3.85 4.26 14.50
N ALA A 128 2.84 4.91 13.89
CA ALA A 128 1.94 4.30 12.92
C ALA A 128 2.69 3.73 11.71
N ASN A 129 3.64 4.49 11.16
CA ASN A 129 4.49 4.04 10.05
C ASN A 129 5.33 2.80 10.42
N LEU A 130 5.90 2.76 11.63
CA LEU A 130 6.68 1.61 12.11
C LEU A 130 5.81 0.38 12.38
N TYR A 131 4.62 0.54 12.97
CA TYR A 131 3.67 -0.57 13.14
C TYR A 131 3.17 -1.09 11.78
N SER A 132 2.94 -0.22 10.80
CA SER A 132 2.60 -0.64 9.44
C SER A 132 3.72 -1.51 8.83
N LEU A 133 4.99 -1.10 8.99
CA LEU A 133 6.14 -1.91 8.56
C LEU A 133 6.26 -3.25 9.28
N ALA A 134 5.92 -3.31 10.57
CA ALA A 134 5.92 -4.57 11.30
C ALA A 134 4.97 -5.61 10.68
N ALA A 135 3.91 -5.17 10.01
CA ALA A 135 2.94 -6.02 9.33
C ALA A 135 3.29 -6.31 7.86
N TYR A 136 4.21 -5.59 7.23
CA TYR A 136 4.60 -5.78 5.83
C TYR A 136 5.12 -7.22 5.58
N PRO A 137 4.71 -7.92 4.49
CA PRO A 137 3.87 -7.46 3.37
C PRO A 137 2.38 -7.85 3.51
N TYR A 138 1.87 -7.93 4.73
CA TYR A 138 0.45 -8.14 5.05
C TYR A 138 -0.12 -9.46 4.49
N ILE A 139 0.62 -10.56 4.62
CA ILE A 139 0.16 -11.88 4.18
C ILE A 139 -1.04 -12.30 5.03
N LYS A 140 -2.15 -12.66 4.38
CA LYS A 140 -3.36 -13.14 5.04
C LYS A 140 -3.06 -14.38 5.90
N GLY A 141 -3.48 -14.34 7.15
CA GLY A 141 -3.23 -15.41 8.13
C GLY A 141 -1.97 -15.21 8.97
N ASP A 142 -1.22 -14.12 8.76
CA ASP A 142 -0.16 -13.69 9.67
C ASP A 142 -0.76 -12.97 10.88
N GLU A 143 -0.95 -13.70 11.98
CA GLU A 143 -1.53 -13.16 13.21
C GLU A 143 -0.71 -12.01 13.82
N LEU A 144 0.62 -12.02 13.63
CA LEU A 144 1.49 -10.94 14.13
C LEU A 144 1.31 -9.68 13.27
N ALA A 145 1.19 -9.85 11.95
CA ALA A 145 0.87 -8.74 11.06
C ALA A 145 -0.52 -8.16 11.32
N ASP A 146 -1.51 -9.00 11.62
CA ASP A 146 -2.87 -8.53 11.97
C ASP A 146 -2.86 -7.69 13.25
N GLN A 147 -2.12 -8.11 14.28
CA GLN A 147 -1.96 -7.34 15.52
C GLN A 147 -1.23 -6.00 15.27
N ALA A 148 -0.15 -6.02 14.49
CA ALA A 148 0.57 -4.82 14.14
C ALA A 148 -0.29 -3.83 13.33
N GLN A 149 -1.15 -4.31 12.43
CA GLN A 149 -2.12 -3.46 11.71
C GLN A 149 -3.12 -2.77 12.64
N VAL A 150 -3.59 -3.44 13.70
CA VAL A 150 -4.46 -2.82 14.71
C VAL A 150 -3.74 -1.68 15.42
N LEU A 151 -2.48 -1.90 15.82
CA LEU A 151 -1.65 -0.86 16.45
C LEU A 151 -1.37 0.30 15.50
N ALA A 152 -1.11 0.02 14.22
CA ALA A 152 -0.87 1.03 13.20
C ALA A 152 -2.09 1.94 13.00
N ASN A 153 -3.29 1.36 12.89
CA ASN A 153 -4.53 2.14 12.74
C ASN A 153 -4.81 3.00 13.98
N HIS A 154 -4.65 2.45 15.19
CA HIS A 154 -4.82 3.21 16.43
C HIS A 154 -3.83 4.38 16.52
N ALA A 155 -2.55 4.13 16.24
CA ALA A 155 -1.54 5.19 16.23
C ALA A 155 -1.84 6.27 15.18
N TYR A 156 -2.40 5.88 14.03
CA TYR A 156 -2.81 6.81 12.99
C TYR A 156 -4.00 7.70 13.40
N GLU A 157 -5.01 7.12 14.05
CA GLU A 157 -6.13 7.87 14.62
C GLU A 157 -5.65 8.88 15.68
N GLU A 158 -4.75 8.47 16.58
CA GLU A 158 -4.16 9.38 17.56
C GLU A 158 -3.32 10.50 16.91
N ALA A 159 -2.58 10.18 15.84
CA ALA A 159 -1.80 11.17 15.10
C ALA A 159 -2.73 12.23 14.47
N THR A 160 -3.74 11.79 13.74
CA THR A 160 -4.62 12.67 12.96
C THR A 160 -5.58 13.51 13.80
N GLN A 161 -5.86 13.12 15.05
CA GLN A 161 -6.56 13.99 16.02
C GLN A 161 -5.72 15.20 16.46
N ARG A 162 -4.40 15.13 16.29
CA ARG A 162 -3.43 16.12 16.80
C ARG A 162 -2.76 16.93 15.70
N LEU A 163 -2.69 16.39 14.49
CA LEU A 163 -2.07 17.04 13.34
C LEU A 163 -3.08 17.94 12.59
N ALA A 164 -2.55 18.89 11.82
CA ALA A 164 -3.36 19.79 11.01
C ALA A 164 -4.17 19.03 9.93
N GLY A 165 -5.41 19.48 9.71
CA GLY A 165 -6.40 18.83 8.86
C GLY A 165 -7.45 18.10 9.69
N GLU A 166 -8.48 17.59 9.03
CA GLU A 166 -9.48 16.73 9.68
C GLU A 166 -9.46 15.34 9.04
N LEU A 167 -9.47 14.30 9.87
CA LEU A 167 -9.73 12.93 9.44
C LEU A 167 -11.17 12.55 9.80
N LYS A 168 -11.91 12.02 8.82
CA LYS A 168 -13.20 11.37 9.07
C LYS A 168 -13.16 9.92 8.62
N THR A 169 -13.47 9.03 9.56
CA THR A 169 -13.73 7.62 9.27
C THR A 169 -15.13 7.48 8.69
N LEU A 170 -15.21 6.96 7.47
CA LEU A 170 -16.45 6.72 6.74
C LEU A 170 -16.64 5.22 6.57
N THR A 171 -17.85 4.74 6.85
CA THR A 171 -18.23 3.34 6.65
C THR A 171 -19.21 3.26 5.51
N PHE A 172 -18.84 2.52 4.46
CA PHE A 172 -19.65 2.32 3.27
C PHE A 172 -20.27 0.92 3.29
N PRO A 173 -21.61 0.79 3.20
CA PRO A 173 -22.22 -0.51 3.01
C PRO A 173 -21.84 -1.04 1.61
N ILE A 174 -21.34 -2.27 1.54
CA ILE A 174 -20.95 -2.90 0.27
C ILE A 174 -21.84 -4.13 0.04
N SER A 175 -22.48 -4.16 -1.12
CA SER A 175 -23.26 -5.31 -1.57
C SER A 175 -22.36 -6.53 -1.73
N GLY A 176 -22.72 -7.64 -1.10
CA GLY A 176 -22.02 -8.92 -1.21
C GLY A 176 -21.05 -9.25 -0.07
N GLY A 177 -20.95 -8.43 0.98
CA GLY A 177 -20.03 -8.72 2.08
C GLY A 177 -20.04 -7.70 3.20
N SER A 178 -18.92 -7.58 3.91
CA SER A 178 -18.78 -6.63 5.02
C SER A 178 -18.67 -5.19 4.52
N PRO A 179 -19.16 -4.20 5.31
CA PRO A 179 -18.88 -2.80 5.04
C PRO A 179 -17.39 -2.54 4.88
N VAL A 180 -17.05 -1.52 4.10
CA VAL A 180 -15.66 -1.07 3.91
C VAL A 180 -15.49 0.26 4.63
N THR A 181 -14.37 0.40 5.32
CA THR A 181 -13.96 1.62 6.00
C THR A 181 -12.99 2.40 5.13
N GLY A 182 -13.32 3.66 4.87
CA GLY A 182 -12.43 4.60 4.21
C GLY A 182 -12.12 5.81 5.11
N PHE A 183 -10.95 6.41 4.91
CA PHE A 183 -10.53 7.59 5.63
C PHE A 183 -10.55 8.82 4.71
N LEU A 184 -11.39 9.80 5.05
CA LEU A 184 -11.48 11.08 4.37
C LEU A 184 -10.60 12.10 5.08
N HIS A 185 -9.50 12.48 4.43
CA HIS A 185 -8.59 13.52 4.88
C HIS A 185 -9.02 14.86 4.26
N MET A 186 -9.26 15.87 5.09
CA MET A 186 -9.75 17.17 4.65
C MET A 186 -8.75 18.28 4.98
N PRO A 187 -8.40 19.13 4.00
CA PRO A 187 -7.42 20.20 4.18
C PRO A 187 -7.95 21.30 5.09
N ALA A 188 -7.16 21.70 6.10
CA ALA A 188 -7.52 22.76 7.04
C ALA A 188 -7.66 24.16 6.39
N GLN A 189 -7.01 24.36 5.24
CA GLN A 189 -6.97 25.62 4.49
C GLN A 189 -8.11 25.79 3.47
N ALA A 190 -9.03 24.83 3.37
CA ALA A 190 -10.19 24.92 2.47
C ALA A 190 -11.48 24.58 3.22
N GLN A 191 -12.63 24.72 2.55
CA GLN A 191 -13.93 24.42 3.13
C GLN A 191 -14.71 23.43 2.27
N ALA A 192 -15.53 22.62 2.92
CA ALA A 192 -16.45 21.68 2.26
C ALA A 192 -17.49 22.42 1.40
N PRO A 193 -18.00 21.80 0.31
CA PRO A 193 -17.64 20.47 -0.19
C PRO A 193 -16.31 20.48 -0.96
N TYR A 194 -15.43 19.52 -0.64
CA TYR A 194 -14.07 19.47 -1.19
C TYR A 194 -14.03 18.73 -2.54
N PRO A 195 -13.29 19.25 -3.55
CA PRO A 195 -12.83 18.39 -4.63
C PRO A 195 -12.01 17.26 -4.02
N THR A 196 -12.23 16.02 -4.47
CA THR A 196 -11.71 14.85 -3.77
C THR A 196 -10.96 13.94 -4.73
N VAL A 197 -9.79 13.48 -4.31
CA VAL A 197 -9.07 12.38 -4.94
C VAL A 197 -9.31 11.12 -4.12
N MET A 198 -9.93 10.12 -4.73
CA MET A 198 -9.97 8.77 -4.15
C MET A 198 -8.68 8.03 -4.54
N LEU A 199 -7.90 7.64 -3.54
CA LEU A 199 -6.67 6.88 -3.72
C LEU A 199 -7.03 5.39 -3.87
N CYS A 200 -6.57 4.79 -4.96
CA CYS A 200 -6.52 3.35 -5.14
C CYS A 200 -5.07 2.90 -4.86
N GLY A 201 -4.84 2.29 -3.69
CA GLY A 201 -3.50 1.94 -3.20
C GLY A 201 -2.89 0.68 -3.81
N GLY A 202 -1.67 0.35 -3.37
CA GLY A 202 -0.98 -0.90 -3.70
C GLY A 202 -1.55 -2.10 -2.95
N LEU A 203 -1.10 -3.30 -3.30
CA LEU A 203 -1.43 -4.53 -2.57
C LEU A 203 -0.54 -4.74 -1.35
N ASP A 204 0.52 -3.95 -1.20
CA ASP A 204 1.57 -4.00 -0.19
C ASP A 204 1.59 -2.73 0.69
N SER A 205 0.46 -2.04 0.81
CA SER A 205 0.33 -0.80 1.57
C SER A 205 -1.00 -0.75 2.30
N LEU A 206 -1.02 -0.10 3.45
CA LEU A 206 -2.26 0.25 4.14
C LEU A 206 -2.75 1.63 3.72
N GLN A 207 -4.05 1.88 3.85
CA GLN A 207 -4.65 3.18 3.57
C GLN A 207 -4.03 4.31 4.43
N ILE A 208 -3.56 3.99 5.64
CA ILE A 208 -2.89 4.90 6.58
C ILE A 208 -1.46 5.30 6.16
N ASP A 209 -0.83 4.59 5.22
CA ASP A 209 0.55 4.88 4.80
C ASP A 209 0.69 6.16 3.95
N HIS A 210 -0.43 6.85 3.69
CA HIS A 210 -0.53 7.90 2.69
C HIS A 210 -0.76 9.31 3.27
N TYR A 211 -0.60 9.51 4.59
CA TYR A 211 -0.73 10.83 5.21
C TYR A 211 0.10 11.89 4.50
N ARG A 212 1.37 11.58 4.20
CA ARG A 212 2.27 12.53 3.52
C ARG A 212 1.79 12.91 2.12
N LEU A 213 1.21 11.97 1.36
CA LEU A 213 0.61 12.26 0.06
C LEU A 213 -0.49 13.32 0.19
N PHE A 214 -1.34 13.17 1.19
CA PHE A 214 -2.37 14.16 1.48
C PHE A 214 -1.75 15.48 1.95
N HIS A 215 -0.98 15.46 3.04
CA HIS A 215 -0.49 16.65 3.73
C HIS A 215 0.43 17.52 2.85
N ASP A 216 1.40 16.91 2.16
CA ASP A 216 2.42 17.66 1.41
C ASP A 216 1.98 18.00 -0.03
N TYR A 217 1.05 17.24 -0.61
CA TYR A 217 0.72 17.36 -2.04
C TYR A 217 -0.75 17.73 -2.33
N LEU A 218 -1.73 17.05 -1.74
CA LEU A 218 -3.14 17.32 -2.05
C LEU A 218 -3.71 18.48 -1.23
N ALA A 219 -3.43 18.53 0.07
CA ALA A 219 -3.95 19.53 0.97
C ALA A 219 -3.56 20.96 0.57
N PRO A 220 -2.30 21.27 0.17
CA PRO A 220 -1.92 22.60 -0.30
C PRO A 220 -2.69 23.07 -1.55
N ARG A 221 -3.31 22.13 -2.28
CA ARG A 221 -4.15 22.39 -3.46
C ARG A 221 -5.64 22.45 -3.12
N GLY A 222 -6.01 22.36 -1.84
CA GLY A 222 -7.39 22.37 -1.37
C GLY A 222 -8.17 21.10 -1.71
N ILE A 223 -7.48 19.98 -1.92
CA ILE A 223 -8.07 18.71 -2.35
C ILE A 223 -8.12 17.74 -1.17
N ALA A 224 -9.30 17.17 -0.92
CA ALA A 224 -9.47 16.09 0.04
C ALA A 224 -8.97 14.76 -0.52
N MET A 225 -8.53 13.85 0.36
CA MET A 225 -8.08 12.52 -0.02
C MET A 225 -8.95 11.46 0.66
N LEU A 226 -9.63 10.64 -0.13
CA LEU A 226 -10.34 9.46 0.36
C LEU A 226 -9.47 8.22 0.12
N THR A 227 -9.06 7.54 1.18
CA THR A 227 -8.28 6.29 1.08
C THR A 227 -9.14 5.10 1.45
N LEU A 228 -8.92 3.97 0.78
CA LEU A 228 -9.49 2.68 1.10
C LEU A 228 -8.44 1.59 0.94
N ASP A 229 -8.47 0.58 1.79
CA ASP A 229 -7.64 -0.61 1.59
C ASP A 229 -8.16 -1.43 0.40
N MET A 230 -7.23 -1.94 -0.39
CA MET A 230 -7.53 -2.91 -1.45
C MET A 230 -8.15 -4.19 -0.84
N PRO A 231 -8.98 -4.94 -1.59
CA PRO A 231 -9.46 -6.24 -1.13
C PRO A 231 -8.31 -7.09 -0.59
N SER A 232 -8.53 -7.79 0.52
CA SER A 232 -7.61 -8.69 1.24
C SER A 232 -6.48 -8.05 2.04
N VAL A 233 -6.45 -6.71 2.14
CA VAL A 233 -5.47 -5.95 2.96
C VAL A 233 -6.21 -5.09 3.98
N GLY A 234 -5.58 -4.84 5.14
CA GLY A 234 -6.02 -3.84 6.09
C GLY A 234 -7.46 -4.05 6.54
N LEU A 235 -8.23 -2.95 6.55
CA LEU A 235 -9.65 -2.95 6.92
C LEU A 235 -10.55 -3.64 5.89
N SER A 236 -10.01 -3.94 4.70
CA SER A 236 -10.67 -4.69 3.62
C SER A 236 -10.25 -6.17 3.57
N SER A 237 -9.57 -6.69 4.61
CA SER A 237 -9.05 -8.07 4.68
C SER A 237 -10.12 -9.18 4.54
N LYS A 238 -11.37 -8.88 4.87
CA LYS A 238 -12.53 -9.79 4.71
C LYS A 238 -12.92 -10.00 3.25
N TRP A 239 -12.56 -9.07 2.37
CA TRP A 239 -12.76 -9.21 0.93
C TRP A 239 -11.60 -9.96 0.31
N THR A 240 -11.86 -10.76 -0.73
CA THR A 240 -10.80 -11.42 -1.51
C THR A 240 -10.70 -10.71 -2.86
N LEU A 241 -9.48 -10.46 -3.32
CA LEU A 241 -9.26 -9.83 -4.61
C LEU A 241 -9.76 -10.76 -5.71
N ASN A 242 -10.62 -10.25 -6.58
CA ASN A 242 -11.21 -10.98 -7.70
C ASN A 242 -11.07 -10.16 -9.00
N GLN A 243 -11.51 -10.73 -10.12
CA GLN A 243 -11.37 -10.12 -11.46
C GLN A 243 -12.15 -8.80 -11.63
N ASP A 244 -13.22 -8.61 -10.84
CA ASP A 244 -13.86 -7.31 -10.66
C ASP A 244 -13.04 -6.46 -9.68
N THR A 245 -11.80 -6.13 -10.08
CA THR A 245 -10.78 -5.52 -9.21
C THR A 245 -11.26 -4.23 -8.56
N SER A 246 -12.16 -3.49 -9.22
CA SER A 246 -12.68 -2.22 -8.75
C SER A 246 -13.99 -2.31 -7.98
N GLN A 247 -14.50 -3.49 -7.66
CA GLN A 247 -15.83 -3.69 -7.06
C GLN A 247 -16.07 -2.79 -5.83
N LEU A 248 -15.12 -2.76 -4.88
CA LEU A 248 -15.26 -1.97 -3.65
C LEU A 248 -15.24 -0.47 -3.95
N HIS A 249 -14.23 -0.03 -4.70
CA HIS A 249 -14.03 1.37 -5.08
C HIS A 249 -15.19 1.90 -5.94
N GLN A 250 -15.79 1.06 -6.80
CA GLN A 250 -16.94 1.42 -7.61
C GLN A 250 -18.17 1.71 -6.76
N GLN A 251 -18.45 0.87 -5.77
CA GLN A 251 -19.59 1.06 -4.87
C GLN A 251 -19.39 2.31 -4.01
N VAL A 252 -18.19 2.50 -3.46
CA VAL A 252 -17.84 3.72 -2.71
C VAL A 252 -17.99 4.96 -3.57
N LEU A 253 -17.49 4.95 -4.81
CA LEU A 253 -17.60 6.06 -5.75
C LEU A 253 -19.06 6.45 -6.03
N ARG A 254 -19.98 5.48 -6.08
CA ARG A 254 -21.41 5.72 -6.25
C ARG A 254 -22.07 6.35 -5.02
N GLU A 255 -21.57 6.04 -3.83
CA GLU A 255 -22.06 6.57 -2.55
C GLU A 255 -21.55 7.98 -2.23
N LEU A 256 -20.55 8.50 -2.95
CA LEU A 256 -19.96 9.82 -2.64
C LEU A 256 -20.95 10.97 -2.74
N SER A 257 -22.04 10.85 -3.50
CA SER A 257 -23.11 11.86 -3.51
C SER A 257 -23.84 12.00 -2.17
N ASN A 258 -23.73 11.00 -1.30
CA ASN A 258 -24.33 10.98 0.03
C ASN A 258 -23.36 11.48 1.12
N VAL A 259 -22.11 11.82 0.76
CA VAL A 259 -21.08 12.28 1.70
C VAL A 259 -21.02 13.81 1.66
N PRO A 260 -21.51 14.53 2.70
CA PRO A 260 -21.72 15.98 2.63
C PRO A 260 -20.42 16.79 2.52
N TRP A 261 -19.29 16.21 2.91
CA TRP A 261 -17.98 16.87 2.81
C TRP A 261 -17.37 16.81 1.41
N ILE A 262 -17.85 15.92 0.54
CA ILE A 262 -17.26 15.68 -0.78
C ILE A 262 -18.10 16.37 -1.85
N ASP A 263 -17.43 17.14 -2.71
CA ASP A 263 -18.05 17.55 -3.96
C ASP A 263 -18.02 16.39 -4.95
N HIS A 264 -19.11 15.63 -4.99
CA HIS A 264 -19.22 14.44 -5.83
C HIS A 264 -19.16 14.75 -7.35
N THR A 265 -19.24 16.02 -7.75
CA THR A 265 -19.06 16.44 -9.15
C THR A 265 -17.61 16.71 -9.52
N ARG A 266 -16.71 16.80 -8.52
CA ARG A 266 -15.27 17.06 -8.68
C ARG A 266 -14.46 15.95 -8.00
N VAL A 267 -14.64 14.74 -8.52
CA VAL A 267 -13.92 13.54 -8.07
C VAL A 267 -12.90 13.09 -9.11
N GLY A 268 -11.66 12.87 -8.65
CA GLY A 268 -10.60 12.23 -9.43
C GLY A 268 -10.12 10.96 -8.74
N LEU A 269 -9.44 10.08 -9.49
CA LEU A 269 -8.77 8.92 -8.92
C LEU A 269 -7.26 9.07 -9.04
N PHE A 270 -6.54 8.60 -8.02
CA PHE A 270 -5.10 8.37 -8.11
C PHE A 270 -4.82 6.90 -7.86
N GLY A 271 -4.36 6.19 -8.89
CA GLY A 271 -3.98 4.79 -8.79
C GLY A 271 -2.47 4.59 -8.63
N TYR A 272 -2.09 3.93 -7.54
CA TYR A 272 -0.70 3.60 -7.22
C TYR A 272 -0.46 2.10 -7.42
N ARG A 273 0.55 1.70 -8.22
CA ARG A 273 0.85 0.29 -8.54
C ARG A 273 -0.37 -0.49 -9.04
N PHE A 274 -0.75 -1.56 -8.33
CA PHE A 274 -1.95 -2.33 -8.65
C PHE A 274 -3.23 -1.49 -8.53
N GLY A 275 -3.28 -0.48 -7.67
CA GLY A 275 -4.41 0.46 -7.62
C GLY A 275 -4.62 1.25 -8.91
N ALA A 276 -3.60 1.37 -9.77
CA ALA A 276 -3.77 1.89 -11.13
C ALA A 276 -4.67 1.00 -11.99
N ASN A 277 -4.68 -0.32 -11.77
CA ASN A 277 -5.62 -1.24 -12.40
C ASN A 277 -7.06 -0.83 -12.07
N VAL A 278 -7.34 -0.65 -10.78
CA VAL A 278 -8.65 -0.24 -10.28
C VAL A 278 -9.05 1.13 -10.82
N ALA A 279 -8.17 2.11 -10.69
CA ALA A 279 -8.47 3.48 -11.12
C ALA A 279 -8.72 3.57 -12.63
N THR A 280 -7.88 2.90 -13.43
CA THR A 280 -8.03 2.83 -14.89
C THR A 280 -9.32 2.10 -15.27
N ARG A 281 -9.65 0.99 -14.59
CA ARG A 281 -10.90 0.26 -14.83
C ARG A 281 -12.12 1.15 -14.56
N LEU A 282 -12.13 1.90 -13.47
CA LEU A 282 -13.20 2.84 -13.14
C LEU A 282 -13.34 3.99 -14.15
N ALA A 283 -12.26 4.40 -14.81
CA ALA A 283 -12.32 5.38 -15.90
C ALA A 283 -13.21 4.95 -17.07
N TYR A 284 -13.48 3.65 -17.23
CA TYR A 284 -14.43 3.13 -18.22
C TYR A 284 -15.82 2.90 -17.65
N LEU A 285 -15.91 2.51 -16.38
CA LEU A 285 -17.17 2.05 -15.78
C LEU A 285 -17.98 3.17 -15.13
N GLU A 286 -17.32 4.22 -14.66
CA GLU A 286 -17.93 5.30 -13.87
C GLU A 286 -17.67 6.67 -14.49
N VAL A 287 -17.68 6.73 -15.83
CA VAL A 287 -17.45 7.96 -16.62
C VAL A 287 -18.24 9.18 -16.10
N PRO A 288 -19.54 9.08 -15.75
CA PRO A 288 -20.30 10.25 -15.29
C PRO A 288 -19.87 10.79 -13.91
N ARG A 289 -19.06 10.03 -13.16
CA ARG A 289 -18.67 10.35 -11.77
C ARG A 289 -17.23 10.80 -11.63
N LEU A 290 -16.44 10.71 -12.69
CA LEU A 290 -15.01 10.99 -12.66
C LEU A 290 -14.65 12.15 -13.57
N ARG A 291 -13.75 13.01 -13.08
CA ARG A 291 -13.17 14.10 -13.86
C ARG A 291 -11.80 13.75 -14.42
N ALA A 292 -11.03 12.93 -13.71
CA ALA A 292 -9.71 12.53 -14.13
C ALA A 292 -9.21 11.28 -13.40
N VAL A 293 -8.28 10.57 -14.04
CA VAL A 293 -7.52 9.49 -13.40
C VAL A 293 -6.03 9.74 -13.60
N ALA A 294 -5.28 9.81 -12.51
CA ALA A 294 -3.82 9.75 -12.56
C ALA A 294 -3.34 8.39 -12.10
N THR A 295 -2.22 7.92 -12.65
CA THR A 295 -1.58 6.66 -12.26
C THR A 295 -0.08 6.85 -12.09
N LEU A 296 0.50 6.10 -11.16
CA LEU A 296 1.94 6.09 -10.88
C LEU A 296 2.43 4.63 -10.82
N GLY A 297 3.32 4.26 -11.75
CA GLY A 297 3.85 2.91 -11.88
C GLY A 297 2.72 1.89 -12.09
N ALA A 298 1.85 2.11 -13.07
CA ALA A 298 0.65 1.30 -13.27
C ALA A 298 0.91 -0.16 -13.66
N MET A 299 0.27 -1.10 -12.95
CA MET A 299 0.17 -2.50 -13.37
C MET A 299 -1.19 -2.75 -14.03
N VAL A 300 -1.25 -2.82 -15.36
CA VAL A 300 -2.52 -2.98 -16.10
C VAL A 300 -2.51 -4.10 -17.13
N HIS A 301 -1.35 -4.55 -17.59
CA HIS A 301 -1.23 -5.64 -18.55
C HIS A 301 0.07 -6.44 -18.42
N GLY A 302 1.23 -5.81 -18.61
CA GLY A 302 2.49 -6.51 -18.87
C GLY A 302 2.84 -7.57 -17.83
N VAL A 303 2.85 -7.19 -16.55
CA VAL A 303 3.16 -8.10 -15.42
C VAL A 303 2.14 -9.23 -15.22
N PHE A 304 0.92 -9.10 -15.76
CA PHE A 304 -0.12 -10.11 -15.64
C PHE A 304 -0.07 -11.19 -16.71
N VAL A 305 0.55 -10.91 -17.86
CA VAL A 305 0.50 -11.81 -19.02
C VAL A 305 1.86 -12.28 -19.50
N ASP A 306 2.94 -11.61 -19.11
CA ASP A 306 4.31 -11.92 -19.53
C ASP A 306 4.97 -12.87 -18.53
N GLU A 307 5.08 -14.14 -18.92
CA GLU A 307 5.66 -15.19 -18.06
C GLU A 307 7.13 -14.91 -17.73
N GLN A 308 7.92 -14.39 -18.67
CA GLN A 308 9.34 -14.09 -18.43
C GLN A 308 9.50 -12.96 -17.42
N ARG A 309 8.59 -12.00 -17.42
CA ARG A 309 8.54 -10.94 -16.42
C ARG A 309 8.09 -11.49 -15.06
N GLN A 310 7.10 -12.38 -15.03
CA GLN A 310 6.64 -13.03 -13.80
C GLN A 310 7.73 -13.89 -13.16
N ASP A 311 8.54 -14.59 -13.95
CA ASP A 311 9.71 -15.36 -13.49
C ASP A 311 10.77 -14.49 -12.80
N GLN A 312 10.78 -13.17 -13.09
CA GLN A 312 11.72 -12.23 -12.49
C GLN A 312 11.18 -11.54 -11.24
N LEU A 313 9.90 -11.73 -10.91
CA LEU A 313 9.33 -11.13 -9.71
C LEU A 313 9.87 -11.83 -8.46
N PRO A 314 10.28 -11.08 -7.42
CA PRO A 314 10.75 -11.67 -6.17
C PRO A 314 9.67 -12.51 -5.50
N ASP A 315 10.07 -13.60 -4.83
CA ASP A 315 9.14 -14.56 -4.21
C ASP A 315 8.17 -13.90 -3.23
N MET A 316 8.64 -12.96 -2.41
CA MET A 316 7.77 -12.20 -1.50
C MET A 316 6.62 -11.48 -2.24
N TYR A 317 6.87 -10.95 -3.43
CA TYR A 317 5.83 -10.29 -4.21
C TYR A 317 4.83 -11.29 -4.79
N MET A 318 5.32 -12.45 -5.24
CA MET A 318 4.46 -13.52 -5.74
C MET A 318 3.63 -14.16 -4.63
N ASP A 319 4.19 -14.31 -3.43
CA ASP A 319 3.48 -14.77 -2.24
C ASP A 319 2.41 -13.77 -1.82
N MET A 320 2.71 -12.47 -1.87
CA MET A 320 1.73 -11.44 -1.65
C MET A 320 0.58 -11.58 -2.66
N LEU A 321 0.86 -11.66 -3.97
CA LEU A 321 -0.18 -11.84 -4.99
C LEU A 321 -1.03 -13.09 -4.72
N ALA A 322 -0.39 -14.23 -4.46
CA ALA A 322 -1.07 -15.47 -4.13
C ALA A 322 -1.98 -15.31 -2.88
N SER A 323 -1.50 -14.61 -1.86
CA SER A 323 -2.26 -14.31 -0.65
C SER A 323 -3.49 -13.45 -0.94
N ARG A 324 -3.36 -12.40 -1.76
CA ARG A 324 -4.49 -11.52 -2.13
C ARG A 324 -5.60 -12.26 -2.87
N LEU A 325 -5.20 -13.21 -3.71
CA LEU A 325 -6.09 -14.05 -4.52
C LEU A 325 -6.67 -15.26 -3.76
N GLY A 326 -6.22 -15.50 -2.52
CA GLY A 326 -6.63 -16.69 -1.75
C GLY A 326 -6.00 -18.00 -2.26
N MET A 327 -4.88 -17.92 -2.96
CA MET A 327 -4.20 -19.03 -3.64
C MET A 327 -2.94 -19.48 -2.87
N LEU A 328 -3.07 -19.65 -1.54
CA LEU A 328 -1.94 -19.87 -0.62
C LEU A 328 -1.15 -21.18 -0.81
N SER A 329 -1.65 -22.12 -1.61
CA SER A 329 -0.99 -23.43 -1.84
C SER A 329 -1.20 -23.89 -3.28
N THR A 330 -1.15 -22.94 -4.21
CA THR A 330 -1.44 -23.18 -5.62
C THR A 330 -0.15 -23.18 -6.43
N PRO A 331 0.03 -24.13 -7.38
CA PRO A 331 1.20 -24.12 -8.26
C PRO A 331 1.32 -22.83 -9.07
N ASP A 332 2.55 -22.44 -9.39
CA ASP A 332 2.85 -21.21 -10.12
C ASP A 332 2.09 -21.10 -11.43
N SER A 333 1.97 -22.17 -12.21
CA SER A 333 1.22 -22.19 -13.48
C SER A 333 -0.25 -21.77 -13.32
N ASN A 334 -0.89 -22.18 -12.23
CA ASN A 334 -2.28 -21.82 -11.93
C ASN A 334 -2.38 -20.36 -11.48
N LEU A 335 -1.42 -19.87 -10.68
CA LEU A 335 -1.35 -18.47 -10.30
C LEU A 335 -1.16 -17.57 -11.53
N ARG A 336 -0.28 -17.93 -12.47
CA ARG A 336 -0.09 -17.20 -13.74
C ARG A 336 -1.37 -17.15 -14.56
N THR A 337 -2.07 -18.28 -14.66
CA THR A 337 -3.35 -18.38 -15.37
C THR A 337 -4.40 -17.44 -14.75
N GLU A 338 -4.45 -17.35 -13.42
CA GLU A 338 -5.37 -16.42 -12.75
C GLU A 338 -4.94 -14.96 -12.94
N LEU A 339 -3.65 -14.64 -12.79
CA LEU A 339 -3.10 -13.29 -12.98
C LEU A 339 -3.44 -12.72 -14.36
N ASN A 340 -3.44 -13.55 -15.42
CA ASN A 340 -3.81 -13.12 -16.78
C ASN A 340 -5.16 -12.38 -16.83
N ARG A 341 -6.12 -12.79 -16.00
CA ARG A 341 -7.48 -12.25 -15.95
C ARG A 341 -7.55 -10.85 -15.33
N TYR A 342 -6.49 -10.40 -14.67
CA TYR A 342 -6.34 -9.06 -14.10
C TYR A 342 -5.84 -8.05 -15.13
N SER A 343 -5.42 -8.49 -16.31
CA SER A 343 -5.06 -7.56 -17.38
C SER A 343 -6.29 -6.83 -17.91
N LEU A 344 -6.27 -5.50 -17.84
CA LEU A 344 -7.33 -4.65 -18.40
C LEU A 344 -7.43 -4.74 -19.92
N LYS A 345 -6.34 -5.15 -20.60
CA LYS A 345 -6.37 -5.44 -22.04
C LYS A 345 -7.09 -6.76 -22.33
N VAL A 346 -6.82 -7.80 -21.55
CA VAL A 346 -7.54 -9.09 -21.65
C VAL A 346 -9.02 -8.92 -21.31
N GLN A 347 -9.34 -8.07 -20.33
CA GLN A 347 -10.72 -7.67 -20.01
C GLN A 347 -11.38 -6.80 -21.10
N GLY A 348 -10.67 -6.41 -22.16
CA GLY A 348 -11.20 -5.63 -23.28
C GLY A 348 -11.40 -4.14 -23.00
N LEU A 349 -10.87 -3.61 -21.90
CA LEU A 349 -10.96 -2.19 -21.52
C LEU A 349 -9.87 -1.36 -22.21
N LEU A 350 -8.60 -1.79 -22.11
CA LEU A 350 -7.45 -1.13 -22.76
C LEU A 350 -7.32 -1.48 -24.26
N GLY A 351 -8.44 -1.43 -24.96
CA GLY A 351 -8.56 -1.48 -26.42
C GLY A 351 -9.65 -0.55 -26.96
N ARG A 352 -10.28 0.23 -26.06
CA ARG A 352 -11.34 1.19 -26.36
C ARG A 352 -10.91 2.57 -25.87
N ARG A 353 -11.56 3.63 -26.35
CA ARG A 353 -11.34 4.99 -25.82
C ARG A 353 -12.34 5.32 -24.73
N THR A 354 -11.88 5.91 -23.65
CA THR A 354 -12.71 6.58 -22.62
C THR A 354 -12.57 8.11 -22.75
N PRO A 355 -13.66 8.88 -22.55
CA PRO A 355 -13.58 10.34 -22.52
C PRO A 355 -12.83 10.88 -21.31
N ILE A 356 -12.60 10.07 -20.27
CA ILE A 356 -11.91 10.47 -19.05
C ILE A 356 -10.45 10.85 -19.36
N PRO A 357 -10.00 12.07 -19.03
CA PRO A 357 -8.58 12.43 -19.06
C PRO A 357 -7.77 11.50 -18.15
N MET A 358 -6.67 10.95 -18.68
CA MET A 358 -5.80 10.06 -17.90
C MET A 358 -4.33 10.48 -17.99
N LEU A 359 -3.67 10.53 -16.84
CA LEU A 359 -2.22 10.70 -16.74
C LEU A 359 -1.58 9.38 -16.30
N ALA A 360 -0.53 8.93 -17.00
CA ALA A 360 0.26 7.76 -16.63
C ALA A 360 1.71 8.13 -16.40
N ALA A 361 2.14 8.09 -15.13
CA ALA A 361 3.51 8.33 -14.74
C ALA A 361 4.26 7.01 -14.56
N TYR A 362 5.46 6.90 -15.12
CA TYR A 362 6.21 5.64 -15.20
C TYR A 362 7.73 5.88 -15.19
N TRP A 363 8.49 4.81 -14.90
CA TRP A 363 9.94 4.77 -15.07
C TRP A 363 10.32 3.88 -16.25
N ASN A 364 11.46 4.18 -16.87
CA ASN A 364 12.06 3.24 -17.82
C ASN A 364 12.52 1.98 -17.09
N ASN A 365 12.32 0.83 -17.73
CA ASN A 365 12.76 -0.49 -17.23
C ASN A 365 12.17 -0.87 -15.86
N ASP A 366 11.00 -0.35 -15.49
CA ASP A 366 10.26 -0.85 -14.32
C ASP A 366 9.72 -2.25 -14.63
N LEU A 367 10.23 -3.25 -13.89
CA LEU A 367 9.87 -4.65 -14.04
C LEU A 367 8.38 -4.91 -13.89
N PHE A 368 7.71 -4.21 -12.97
CA PHE A 368 6.31 -4.41 -12.64
C PHE A 368 5.39 -3.54 -13.50
N SER A 369 5.84 -2.34 -13.88
CA SER A 369 5.10 -1.36 -14.67
C SER A 369 5.89 -0.94 -15.92
N PRO A 370 5.90 -1.79 -16.95
CA PRO A 370 6.63 -1.49 -18.17
C PRO A 370 6.01 -0.28 -18.90
N GLU A 371 6.81 0.44 -19.69
CA GLU A 371 6.35 1.64 -20.40
C GLU A 371 5.12 1.38 -21.29
N GLU A 372 5.02 0.17 -21.84
CA GLU A 372 3.88 -0.26 -22.66
C GLU A 372 2.55 -0.12 -21.91
N ASP A 373 2.52 -0.40 -20.60
CA ASP A 373 1.33 -0.26 -19.76
C ASP A 373 0.89 1.21 -19.67
N ALA A 374 1.84 2.12 -19.43
CA ALA A 374 1.57 3.56 -19.40
C ALA A 374 1.09 4.08 -20.77
N ARG A 375 1.70 3.61 -21.87
CA ARG A 375 1.27 3.94 -23.23
C ARG A 375 -0.14 3.43 -23.53
N MET A 376 -0.51 2.23 -23.06
CA MET A 376 -1.88 1.71 -23.22
C MET A 376 -2.89 2.62 -22.53
N ILE A 377 -2.63 3.06 -21.30
CA ILE A 377 -3.50 4.00 -20.58
C ILE A 377 -3.64 5.30 -21.38
N VAL A 378 -2.54 5.93 -21.76
CA VAL A 378 -2.52 7.23 -22.47
C VAL A 378 -3.25 7.16 -23.81
N ASN A 379 -3.00 6.13 -24.62
CA ASN A 379 -3.63 5.98 -25.94
C ASN A 379 -5.13 5.69 -25.87
N SER A 380 -5.58 5.18 -24.72
CA SER A 380 -6.97 4.84 -24.45
C SER A 380 -7.79 5.99 -23.85
N SER A 381 -7.14 7.09 -23.43
CA SER A 381 -7.82 8.30 -22.95
C SER A 381 -8.03 9.31 -24.09
N ALA A 382 -9.16 10.03 -24.07
CA ALA A 382 -9.38 11.16 -24.95
C ALA A 382 -8.35 12.30 -24.75
N GLN A 383 -7.81 12.44 -23.53
CA GLN A 383 -6.78 13.42 -23.18
C GLN A 383 -5.68 12.75 -22.37
N GLY A 384 -5.04 11.75 -22.98
CA GLY A 384 -3.94 11.02 -22.36
C GLY A 384 -2.68 11.87 -22.19
N LYS A 385 -2.03 11.78 -21.03
CA LYS A 385 -0.72 12.38 -20.76
C LYS A 385 0.25 11.37 -20.17
N ALA A 386 1.36 11.13 -20.85
CA ALA A 386 2.47 10.36 -20.31
C ALA A 386 3.39 11.25 -19.46
N LEU A 387 3.90 10.72 -18.34
CA LEU A 387 4.90 11.38 -17.52
C LEU A 387 6.06 10.42 -17.23
N LEU A 388 7.17 10.59 -17.95
CA LEU A 388 8.39 9.83 -17.67
C LEU A 388 9.10 10.41 -16.44
N ILE A 389 9.40 9.55 -15.47
CA ILE A 389 10.11 9.91 -14.24
C ILE A 389 11.59 9.52 -14.38
N PRO A 390 12.53 10.46 -14.20
CA PRO A 390 13.95 10.13 -14.21
C PRO A 390 14.32 9.19 -13.04
N ALA A 391 15.11 8.15 -13.30
CA ALA A 391 15.52 7.19 -12.27
C ALA A 391 16.47 7.78 -11.21
N ALA A 392 17.23 8.82 -11.55
CA ALA A 392 18.16 9.50 -10.65
C ALA A 392 18.07 11.02 -10.78
N PRO A 393 18.20 11.79 -9.67
CA PRO A 393 18.22 11.32 -8.28
C PRO A 393 16.82 10.92 -7.82
N VAL A 394 16.67 9.65 -7.40
CA VAL A 394 15.36 8.99 -7.19
C VAL A 394 14.38 9.78 -6.32
N PHE A 395 14.81 10.29 -5.15
CA PHE A 395 13.96 11.09 -4.26
C PHE A 395 13.44 12.36 -4.93
N SER A 396 14.33 13.13 -5.56
CA SER A 396 13.96 14.40 -6.20
C SER A 396 13.08 14.19 -7.42
N SER A 397 13.29 13.10 -8.16
CA SER A 397 12.46 12.75 -9.31
C SER A 397 11.07 12.29 -8.88
N PHE A 398 10.99 11.48 -7.83
CA PHE A 398 9.74 11.01 -7.25
C PHE A 398 8.90 12.17 -6.70
N ASP A 399 9.51 13.05 -5.91
CA ASP A 399 8.85 14.25 -5.37
C ASP A 399 8.33 15.18 -6.48
N LYS A 400 9.15 15.45 -7.51
CA LYS A 400 8.73 16.25 -8.67
C LYS A 400 7.57 15.59 -9.42
N ALA A 401 7.60 14.28 -9.59
CA ALA A 401 6.54 13.55 -10.26
C ALA A 401 5.21 13.65 -9.49
N LEU A 402 5.23 13.46 -8.16
CA LEU A 402 4.05 13.63 -7.32
C LEU A 402 3.48 15.05 -7.40
N ASN A 403 4.33 16.09 -7.35
CA ASN A 403 3.87 17.46 -7.55
C ASN A 403 3.21 17.67 -8.91
N GLN A 404 3.81 17.17 -10.00
CA GLN A 404 3.23 17.29 -11.34
C GLN A 404 1.91 16.52 -11.49
N ILE A 405 1.78 15.36 -10.84
CA ILE A 405 0.54 14.58 -10.81
C ILE A 405 -0.55 15.36 -10.06
N CYS A 406 -0.25 15.86 -8.87
CA CYS A 406 -1.21 16.60 -8.04
C CYS A 406 -1.59 17.94 -8.66
N ASP A 407 -0.67 18.66 -9.32
CA ASP A 407 -0.97 19.85 -10.11
C ASP A 407 -1.90 19.54 -11.29
N TRP A 408 -1.66 18.43 -11.97
CA TRP A 408 -2.51 17.99 -13.06
C TRP A 408 -3.91 17.62 -12.56
N LEU A 409 -4.02 16.83 -11.48
CA LEU A 409 -5.31 16.51 -10.84
C LEU A 409 -6.04 17.78 -10.41
N ALA A 410 -5.36 18.71 -9.73
CA ALA A 410 -5.95 19.97 -9.31
C ALA A 410 -6.51 20.76 -10.49
N LYS A 411 -5.82 20.77 -11.64
CA LYS A 411 -6.35 21.41 -12.85
C LYS A 411 -7.64 20.74 -13.35
N GLN A 412 -7.71 19.42 -13.33
CA GLN A 412 -8.89 18.68 -13.79
C GLN A 412 -10.09 18.80 -12.83
N LEU A 413 -9.84 19.12 -11.56
CA LEU A 413 -10.85 19.23 -10.50
C LEU A 413 -11.26 20.68 -10.20
N LYS A 414 -10.85 21.66 -10.99
CA LYS A 414 -11.23 23.07 -10.77
C LYS A 414 -12.67 23.39 -11.16
N ASP A 415 -13.24 22.67 -12.14
CA ASP A 415 -14.54 22.98 -12.77
C ASP A 415 -15.57 21.83 -12.69
#